data_AF-A0AAD5H5P5-F1
#
_entry.id   AF-A0AAD5H5P5-F1
#
_cell.length_a   1.000
_cell.length_b   1.000
_cell.length_c   1.000
_cell.angle_alpha   90.00
_cell.angle_beta   90.00
_cell.angle_gamma   90.00
#
_symmetry.space_group_name_H-M   'P 1'
#
loop_
_entity.id
_entity.type
_entity.pdbx_description
1 polymer ?
#
loop_
_entity_poly.entity_id
_entity_poly.type
_entity_poly.pdbx_seq_one_letter_code
_entity_poly.pdbx_strand_id
1 'polypeptide(L)'
;MLEAEKAPEAAAAAAAEGPEGWAQFGEEVEAAGAAAAPADQAPAKPAVPALPAITEVDVKDSLQLTEVWRAEVAGGTVVRAGMEGGVRRRLAPYGLAAARFRVLPAHAGVVNACLRVAAMNRDFAEQLGDSSAAAAPGSTAAGGSSNAAEAAAAPADQGAFLAKFTQASVGCCYLQYTLPAVACPPPLLAELLVVPGTDPAKPGSWQGLVVLRYVASPQLPGPLLDVVVDLSVPPEAATLVRTSPSAQWSKEQCQLRWTVPRIAPGAAGELRAVFGGKAGVAAAAATSALSRQAEARLLFSLRPGKSLSGVGFQVAAAEPEAPFMPANMQCFGEMRVRV
;
A
#
# COMPACT_ATOMS: atom_id res chain seq x y z
N MET A 1 -62.19 -30.40 7.64
CA MET A 1 -62.18 -31.61 8.49
C MET A 1 -60.73 -31.96 8.76
N LEU A 2 -60.40 -32.10 10.04
CA LEU A 2 -59.25 -32.77 10.64
C LEU A 2 -57.90 -32.04 10.60
N GLU A 3 -57.74 -31.26 11.67
CA GLU A 3 -56.52 -31.07 12.44
C GLU A 3 -55.87 -32.42 12.82
N ALA A 4 -54.55 -32.42 13.00
CA ALA A 4 -53.87 -33.41 13.82
C ALA A 4 -52.63 -32.78 14.48
N GLU A 5 -52.83 -32.33 15.71
CA GLU A 5 -51.81 -32.22 16.75
C GLU A 5 -51.18 -33.60 17.02
N LYS A 6 -49.92 -33.62 17.46
CA LYS A 6 -49.52 -33.99 18.85
C LYS A 6 -48.11 -34.58 18.89
N ALA A 7 -47.28 -33.95 19.70
CA ALA A 7 -45.92 -34.36 20.08
C ALA A 7 -45.92 -35.54 21.07
N PRO A 8 -44.72 -36.09 21.37
CA PRO A 8 -44.44 -36.63 22.70
C PRO A 8 -43.33 -35.85 23.45
N GLU A 9 -43.65 -35.50 24.70
CA GLU A 9 -42.77 -35.42 25.89
C GLU A 9 -41.90 -36.69 26.05
N ALA A 10 -40.85 -36.78 26.87
CA ALA A 10 -39.93 -35.87 27.56
C ALA A 10 -38.89 -36.80 28.23
N ALA A 11 -37.65 -36.35 28.42
CA ALA A 11 -36.83 -36.79 29.56
C ALA A 11 -35.78 -35.72 29.87
N ALA A 12 -35.86 -35.21 31.09
CA ALA A 12 -35.14 -34.08 31.64
C ALA A 12 -33.78 -34.46 32.23
N ALA A 13 -32.86 -33.48 32.26
CA ALA A 13 -32.00 -33.07 33.38
C ALA A 13 -30.94 -32.12 32.80
N ALA A 14 -30.92 -30.80 33.02
CA ALA A 14 -30.90 -30.00 34.25
C ALA A 14 -29.52 -29.29 34.36
N ALA A 15 -29.60 -28.02 34.80
CA ALA A 15 -28.53 -27.09 35.22
C ALA A 15 -27.67 -26.49 34.09
N ALA A 16 -27.89 -25.25 33.62
CA ALA A 16 -27.90 -23.94 34.28
C ALA A 16 -26.50 -23.32 34.45
N GLU A 17 -26.44 -22.03 34.07
CA GLU A 17 -25.45 -21.00 34.44
C GLU A 17 -24.07 -21.08 33.74
N GLY A 18 -23.49 -20.00 33.21
CA GLY A 18 -23.83 -18.58 33.26
C GLY A 18 -23.00 -17.78 32.23
N PRO A 19 -23.18 -16.45 32.18
CA PRO A 19 -22.68 -15.60 31.11
C PRO A 19 -21.19 -15.23 31.26
N GLU A 20 -20.57 -15.12 30.09
CA GLU A 20 -19.37 -14.36 29.72
C GLU A 20 -18.69 -13.54 30.83
N GLY A 21 -17.64 -14.15 31.42
CA GLY A 21 -16.69 -13.46 32.28
C GLY A 21 -15.63 -12.71 31.44
N TRP A 22 -15.84 -11.40 31.25
CA TRP A 22 -14.76 -10.46 30.95
C TRP A 22 -14.19 -9.96 32.27
N ALA A 23 -13.01 -10.45 32.67
CA ALA A 23 -12.32 -9.96 33.85
C ALA A 23 -11.72 -8.57 33.58
N GLN A 24 -12.25 -7.55 34.24
CA GLN A 24 -11.58 -6.26 34.43
C GLN A 24 -10.48 -6.43 35.49
N PHE A 25 -9.25 -6.03 35.14
CA PHE A 25 -8.18 -5.86 36.12
C PHE A 25 -8.42 -4.57 36.88
N GLY A 26 -8.68 -4.68 38.18
CA GLY A 26 -8.77 -3.55 39.11
C GLY A 26 -9.98 -3.64 40.01
N GLU A 27 -9.96 -4.57 40.97
CA GLU A 27 -10.82 -4.45 42.15
C GLU A 27 -9.98 -4.73 43.40
N GLU A 28 -9.85 -3.67 44.19
CA GLU A 28 -9.17 -3.61 45.47
C GLU A 28 -9.99 -4.37 46.53
N VAL A 29 -9.32 -5.13 47.38
CA VAL A 29 -9.90 -5.64 48.63
C VAL A 29 -8.95 -5.28 49.78
N GLU A 30 -9.30 -4.21 50.49
CA GLU A 30 -9.09 -4.06 51.93
C GLU A 30 -10.13 -4.95 52.66
N ALA A 31 -9.95 -5.52 53.86
CA ALA A 31 -8.94 -5.44 54.91
C ALA A 31 -9.10 -6.67 55.84
N ALA A 32 -8.04 -7.02 56.59
CA ALA A 32 -8.06 -7.16 58.05
C ALA A 32 -6.83 -7.95 58.56
N GLY A 33 -6.08 -7.33 59.47
CA GLY A 33 -5.09 -8.05 60.30
C GLY A 33 -3.86 -7.21 60.68
N ALA A 34 -4.05 -6.15 61.46
CA ALA A 34 -2.94 -5.41 62.06
C ALA A 34 -2.58 -5.99 63.44
N ALA A 35 -1.32 -6.41 63.61
CA ALA A 35 -0.66 -6.41 64.92
C ALA A 35 0.85 -6.11 64.75
N ALA A 36 1.26 -5.00 65.38
CA ALA A 36 2.60 -4.59 65.80
C ALA A 36 3.68 -4.26 64.73
N ALA A 37 4.03 -2.96 64.68
CA ALA A 37 5.22 -2.39 64.03
C ALA A 37 6.51 -2.72 64.82
N PRO A 38 7.73 -2.60 64.24
CA PRO A 38 8.33 -1.28 64.07
C PRO A 38 9.28 -1.11 62.86
N ALA A 39 9.74 0.14 62.71
CA ALA A 39 10.93 0.64 62.02
C ALA A 39 10.80 1.09 60.56
N ASP A 40 10.85 2.43 60.40
CA ASP A 40 11.49 3.19 59.32
C ASP A 40 12.04 2.36 58.15
N GLN A 41 11.22 2.22 57.11
CA GLN A 41 11.71 2.06 55.75
C GLN A 41 11.00 3.08 54.88
N ALA A 42 11.76 4.09 54.45
CA ALA A 42 11.34 4.95 53.35
C ALA A 42 10.89 4.05 52.19
N PRO A 43 9.69 4.26 51.60
CA PRO A 43 9.22 3.41 50.53
C PRO A 43 10.23 3.47 49.40
N ALA A 44 10.90 2.34 49.15
CA ALA A 44 11.78 2.18 48.01
C ALA A 44 10.95 2.55 46.78
N LYS A 45 11.31 3.67 46.14
CA LYS A 45 10.69 4.13 44.91
C LYS A 45 10.58 2.92 43.98
N PRO A 46 9.37 2.54 43.53
CA PRO A 46 9.21 1.35 42.70
C PRO A 46 10.20 1.47 41.55
N ALA A 47 11.08 0.46 41.42
CA ALA A 47 12.09 0.43 40.40
C ALA A 47 11.35 0.46 39.06
N VAL A 48 11.25 1.67 38.48
CA VAL A 48 10.68 1.86 37.15
C VAL A 48 11.52 0.96 36.26
N PRO A 49 10.94 -0.08 35.62
CA PRO A 49 11.71 -0.95 34.76
C PRO A 49 12.42 -0.08 33.74
N ALA A 50 13.75 -0.17 33.70
CA ALA A 50 14.56 0.62 32.78
C ALA A 50 14.04 0.36 31.37
N LEU A 51 13.56 1.43 30.72
CA LEU A 51 13.11 1.33 29.35
C LEU A 51 14.28 0.78 28.50
N PRO A 52 14.00 -0.17 27.59
CA PRO A 52 15.04 -0.70 26.73
C PRO A 52 15.72 0.45 25.97
N ALA A 53 17.05 0.38 25.85
CA ALA A 53 17.80 1.38 25.11
C ALA A 53 17.34 1.41 23.65
N ILE A 54 17.09 2.62 23.14
CA ILE A 54 16.71 2.84 21.74
C ILE A 54 17.89 2.43 20.85
N THR A 55 17.63 1.52 19.91
CA THR A 55 18.66 1.04 18.96
C THR A 55 18.59 1.79 17.62
N GLU A 56 19.60 1.60 16.76
CA GLU A 56 19.52 2.12 15.38
C GLU A 56 18.40 1.47 14.57
N VAL A 57 18.10 0.19 14.84
CA VAL A 57 17.00 -0.55 14.18
C VAL A 57 15.66 0.08 14.52
N ASP A 58 15.49 0.46 15.78
CA ASP A 58 14.31 1.15 16.30
C ASP A 58 14.05 2.48 15.57
N VAL A 59 15.12 3.26 15.34
CA VAL A 59 15.06 4.51 14.57
C VAL A 59 14.73 4.22 13.11
N LYS A 60 15.35 3.22 12.49
CA LYS A 60 15.12 2.85 11.08
C LYS A 60 13.70 2.35 10.80
N ASP A 61 13.11 1.62 11.74
CA ASP A 61 11.75 1.08 11.64
C ASP A 61 10.69 2.06 12.13
N SER A 62 11.08 3.21 12.67
CA SER A 62 10.15 4.23 13.17
C SER A 62 9.28 4.85 12.06
N LEU A 63 9.92 5.13 10.92
CA LEU A 63 9.32 5.81 9.78
C LEU A 63 9.45 4.97 8.51
N GLN A 64 8.50 5.20 7.61
CA GLN A 64 8.47 4.55 6.31
C GLN A 64 7.99 5.51 5.24
N LEU A 65 8.65 5.50 4.09
CA LEU A 65 8.13 6.10 2.87
C LEU A 65 7.22 5.08 2.19
N THR A 66 5.97 5.45 1.92
CA THR A 66 5.04 4.65 1.12
C THR A 66 4.72 5.39 -0.16
N GLU A 67 4.90 4.73 -1.30
CA GLU A 67 4.47 5.21 -2.61
C GLU A 67 3.39 4.29 -3.17
N VAL A 68 2.33 4.88 -3.70
CA VAL A 68 1.23 4.17 -4.36
C VAL A 68 1.04 4.77 -5.73
N TRP A 69 1.41 4.02 -6.76
CA TRP A 69 1.14 4.38 -8.14
C TRP A 69 -0.27 3.95 -8.53
N ARG A 70 -1.02 4.83 -9.20
CA ARG A 70 -2.40 4.57 -9.59
C ARG A 70 -2.59 4.92 -11.06
N ALA A 71 -3.30 4.07 -11.79
CA ALA A 71 -3.76 4.41 -13.14
C ALA A 71 -5.11 3.82 -13.53
N GLU A 72 -5.73 4.49 -14.49
CA GLU A 72 -6.92 4.07 -15.21
C GLU A 72 -6.59 4.08 -16.70
N VAL A 73 -6.80 2.92 -17.34
CA VAL A 73 -6.55 2.68 -18.75
C VAL A 73 -7.86 2.26 -19.41
N ALA A 74 -8.17 2.87 -20.55
CA ALA A 74 -9.34 2.52 -21.36
C ALA A 74 -8.95 2.50 -22.84
N GLY A 75 -9.38 1.47 -23.59
CA GLY A 75 -9.06 1.34 -25.01
C GLY A 75 -7.55 1.35 -25.31
N GLY A 76 -6.73 0.80 -24.41
CA GLY A 76 -5.27 0.81 -24.54
C GLY A 76 -4.60 2.16 -24.26
N THR A 77 -5.35 3.18 -23.83
CA THR A 77 -4.81 4.52 -23.53
C THR A 77 -4.90 4.84 -22.05
N VAL A 78 -3.87 5.47 -21.49
CA VAL A 78 -3.85 5.91 -20.09
C VAL A 78 -4.72 7.16 -19.96
N VAL A 79 -5.88 7.02 -19.31
CA VAL A 79 -6.84 8.10 -19.08
C VAL A 79 -6.39 8.97 -17.89
N ARG A 80 -5.94 8.31 -16.83
CA ARG A 80 -5.44 8.96 -15.62
C ARG A 80 -4.29 8.14 -15.07
N ALA A 81 -3.21 8.80 -14.69
CA ALA A 81 -2.13 8.18 -13.95
C ALA A 81 -1.45 9.18 -13.02
N GLY A 82 -0.92 8.68 -11.92
CA GLY A 82 -0.16 9.45 -10.97
C GLY A 82 0.35 8.59 -9.83
N MET A 83 1.16 9.20 -8.98
CA MET A 83 1.69 8.56 -7.80
C MET A 83 1.34 9.41 -6.58
N GLU A 84 0.94 8.75 -5.51
CA GLU A 84 0.84 9.37 -4.20
C GLU A 84 1.97 8.81 -3.34
N GLY A 85 2.77 9.68 -2.74
CA GLY A 85 3.82 9.29 -1.82
C GLY A 85 3.64 9.96 -0.47
N GLY A 86 4.14 9.34 0.59
CA GLY A 86 4.18 9.98 1.89
C GLY A 86 5.07 9.29 2.89
N VAL A 87 5.52 10.06 3.87
CA VAL A 87 6.27 9.59 5.04
C VAL A 87 5.29 9.33 6.17
N ARG A 88 5.25 8.08 6.63
CA ARG A 88 4.31 7.62 7.65
C ARG A 88 5.04 6.99 8.82
N ARG A 89 4.41 7.05 10.00
CA ARG A 89 4.84 6.27 11.16
C ARG A 89 4.56 4.79 10.93
N ARG A 90 5.58 3.94 11.04
CA ARG A 90 5.43 2.49 10.89
C ARG A 90 5.30 1.80 12.24
N LEU A 91 6.30 1.95 13.10
CA LEU A 91 6.29 1.51 14.49
C LEU A 91 6.79 2.69 15.33
N ALA A 92 6.45 2.80 16.61
CA ALA A 92 7.35 3.51 17.52
C ALA A 92 7.78 2.50 18.57
N PRO A 93 9.07 2.18 18.65
CA PRO A 93 9.58 1.43 19.78
C PRO A 93 9.37 2.23 21.07
N TYR A 94 9.18 1.51 22.18
CA TYR A 94 9.01 2.11 23.50
C TYR A 94 10.17 3.06 23.80
N GLY A 95 9.87 4.35 23.99
CA GLY A 95 10.86 5.37 24.36
C GLY A 95 11.27 6.34 23.24
N LEU A 96 10.99 6.07 21.96
CA LEU A 96 11.31 7.01 20.89
C LEU A 96 10.26 8.13 20.81
N ALA A 97 10.58 9.33 21.28
CA ALA A 97 9.67 10.47 21.31
C ALA A 97 9.61 11.23 19.96
N ALA A 98 10.69 11.22 19.20
CA ALA A 98 10.80 11.86 17.90
C ALA A 98 11.91 11.23 17.05
N ALA A 99 11.88 11.46 15.74
CA ALA A 99 12.98 11.14 14.83
C ALA A 99 13.10 12.22 13.76
N ARG A 100 14.29 12.39 13.19
CA ARG A 100 14.50 13.26 12.03
C ARG A 100 14.39 12.43 10.76
N PHE A 101 13.87 13.01 9.69
CA PHE A 101 13.83 12.37 8.38
C PHE A 101 14.11 13.38 7.28
N ARG A 102 14.59 12.88 6.14
CA ARG A 102 14.74 13.68 4.93
C ARG A 102 14.42 12.86 3.69
N VAL A 103 13.82 13.54 2.71
CA VAL A 103 13.58 12.99 1.38
C VAL A 103 14.69 13.51 0.48
N LEU A 104 15.51 12.60 -0.03
CA LEU A 104 16.59 12.95 -0.95
C LEU A 104 16.02 13.24 -2.35
N PRO A 105 16.58 14.22 -3.06
CA PRO A 105 16.10 14.59 -4.38
C PRO A 105 16.21 13.41 -5.36
N ALA A 106 15.23 13.29 -6.24
CA ALA A 106 15.26 12.37 -7.36
C ALA A 106 16.10 12.95 -8.52
N HIS A 107 16.54 12.10 -9.44
CA HIS A 107 17.23 12.55 -10.66
C HIS A 107 16.31 13.40 -11.56
N ALA A 108 15.01 13.12 -11.55
CA ALA A 108 14.03 13.85 -12.36
C ALA A 108 13.65 15.19 -11.69
N GLY A 109 13.98 16.31 -12.35
CA GLY A 109 13.70 17.65 -11.83
C GLY A 109 12.22 17.93 -11.55
N VAL A 110 11.31 17.32 -12.32
CA VAL A 110 9.85 17.45 -12.12
C VAL A 110 9.42 16.84 -10.78
N VAL A 111 10.01 15.69 -10.38
CA VAL A 111 9.73 15.07 -9.09
C VAL A 111 10.14 16.01 -7.95
N ASN A 112 11.33 16.61 -8.05
CA ASN A 112 11.81 17.57 -7.06
C ASN A 112 10.94 18.83 -6.98
N ALA A 113 10.39 19.30 -8.10
CA ALA A 113 9.44 20.41 -8.10
C ALA A 113 8.14 20.05 -7.37
N CYS A 114 7.61 18.85 -7.57
CA CYS A 114 6.44 18.35 -6.84
C CYS A 114 6.70 18.16 -5.34
N LEU A 115 7.90 17.74 -4.95
CA LEU A 115 8.26 17.61 -3.53
C LEU A 115 8.30 18.95 -2.79
N ARG A 116 8.58 20.07 -3.47
CA ARG A 116 8.57 21.41 -2.86
C ARG A 116 7.17 21.88 -2.46
N VAL A 117 6.13 21.33 -3.10
CA VAL A 117 4.72 21.62 -2.78
C VAL A 117 4.07 20.48 -1.98
N ALA A 118 4.88 19.58 -1.42
CA ALA A 118 4.39 18.52 -0.55
C ALA A 118 3.66 19.11 0.68
N ALA A 119 2.55 18.50 1.05
CA ALA A 119 1.79 18.86 2.24
C ALA A 119 2.47 18.23 3.46
N MET A 120 2.79 19.06 4.46
CA MET A 120 3.34 18.62 5.73
C MET A 120 2.28 18.72 6.83
N ASN A 121 2.18 17.70 7.67
CA ASN A 121 1.31 17.72 8.83
C ASN A 121 2.00 18.48 9.97
N ARG A 122 1.68 19.77 10.12
CA ARG A 122 2.34 20.67 11.08
C ARG A 122 2.09 20.32 12.55
N ASP A 123 1.07 19.52 12.85
CA ASP A 123 0.77 19.10 14.22
C ASP A 123 1.81 18.08 14.72
N PHE A 124 2.37 17.28 13.81
CA PHE A 124 3.30 16.19 14.15
C PHE A 124 4.64 16.27 13.42
N ALA A 125 4.81 17.18 12.47
CA ALA A 125 6.04 17.39 11.73
C ALA A 125 6.47 18.86 11.73
N GLU A 126 7.77 19.08 11.80
CA GLU A 126 8.38 20.42 11.76
C GLU A 126 9.56 20.39 10.78
N GLN A 127 9.67 21.39 9.92
CA GLN A 127 10.80 21.49 8.99
C GLN A 127 12.02 22.03 9.73
N LEU A 128 13.13 21.30 9.62
CA LEU A 128 14.40 21.71 10.20
C LEU A 128 15.18 22.50 9.14
N GLY A 129 15.59 23.72 9.50
CA GLY A 129 16.59 24.46 8.71
C GLY A 129 16.10 25.41 7.63
N ASP A 130 14.92 26.05 7.75
CA ASP A 130 14.59 27.23 6.94
C ASP A 130 15.20 28.52 7.56
N SER A 131 16.52 28.69 7.42
CA SER A 131 17.10 30.04 7.44
C SER A 131 17.03 30.61 6.03
N SER A 132 15.84 31.07 5.64
CA SER A 132 15.70 32.10 4.62
C SER A 132 16.37 33.39 5.14
N ALA A 133 17.70 33.45 5.12
CA ALA A 133 18.39 34.72 4.94
C ALA A 133 18.27 35.07 3.46
N ALA A 134 17.29 35.92 3.16
CA ALA A 134 17.15 36.72 1.94
C ALA A 134 17.80 36.13 0.67
N ALA A 135 16.99 35.51 -0.19
CA ALA A 135 17.27 35.55 -1.61
C ALA A 135 17.24 37.02 -2.05
N ALA A 136 18.40 37.69 -2.02
CA ALA A 136 18.61 38.94 -2.71
C ALA A 136 18.38 38.69 -4.21
N PRO A 137 17.57 39.51 -4.90
CA PRO A 137 17.32 39.33 -6.32
C PRO A 137 18.55 39.82 -7.07
N GLY A 138 19.33 38.90 -7.65
CA GLY A 138 20.41 39.26 -8.57
C GLY A 138 21.66 38.40 -8.43
N SER A 139 21.64 37.23 -9.05
CA SER A 139 22.88 36.61 -9.51
C SER A 139 22.58 35.74 -10.73
N THR A 140 22.57 36.39 -11.89
CA THR A 140 22.76 35.75 -13.18
C THR A 140 24.20 35.24 -13.27
N ALA A 141 24.37 33.92 -13.28
CA ALA A 141 25.59 33.29 -13.76
C ALA A 141 25.23 32.13 -14.68
N ALA A 142 25.52 32.34 -15.96
CA ALA A 142 25.38 31.39 -17.04
C ALA A 142 26.57 30.41 -17.07
N GLY A 143 26.30 29.20 -17.58
CA GLY A 143 27.26 28.40 -18.35
C GLY A 143 28.07 27.31 -17.62
N GLY A 144 28.05 26.09 -18.19
CA GLY A 144 29.27 25.26 -18.27
C GLY A 144 29.30 23.89 -17.56
N SER A 145 28.94 22.85 -18.32
CA SER A 145 29.46 21.47 -18.39
C SER A 145 30.19 20.76 -17.22
N SER A 146 29.73 19.52 -16.99
CA SER A 146 30.47 18.26 -16.70
C SER A 146 31.67 18.28 -15.75
N ASN A 147 31.50 17.70 -14.56
CA ASN A 147 32.06 16.40 -14.16
C ASN A 147 31.72 16.10 -12.70
N ALA A 148 31.78 14.81 -12.35
CA ALA A 148 31.57 14.28 -11.01
C ALA A 148 32.20 15.17 -9.93
N ALA A 149 31.37 15.71 -9.04
CA ALA A 149 31.79 16.39 -7.84
C ALA A 149 31.19 15.63 -6.66
N GLU A 150 32.08 15.19 -5.79
CA GLU A 150 31.81 14.68 -4.45
C GLU A 150 30.66 15.45 -3.80
N ALA A 151 29.78 14.71 -3.13
CA ALA A 151 28.77 15.26 -2.25
C ALA A 151 29.49 16.04 -1.13
N ALA A 152 29.74 17.33 -1.38
CA ALA A 152 30.04 18.29 -0.33
C ALA A 152 28.96 18.11 0.73
N ALA A 153 29.37 17.83 1.97
CA ALA A 153 28.49 17.57 3.08
C ALA A 153 27.56 18.78 3.26
N ALA A 154 26.33 18.67 2.76
CA ALA A 154 25.27 19.59 3.07
C ALA A 154 25.17 19.71 4.60
N PRO A 155 24.77 20.89 5.15
CA PRO A 155 24.52 21.02 6.59
C PRO A 155 23.67 19.84 7.06
N ALA A 156 23.99 19.30 8.24
CA ALA A 156 23.40 18.05 8.73
C ALA A 156 21.87 18.02 8.59
N ASP A 157 21.20 19.17 8.76
CA ASP A 157 19.74 19.31 8.77
C ASP A 157 19.13 19.98 7.52
N GLN A 158 19.90 20.26 6.46
CA GLN A 158 19.33 20.95 5.29
C GLN A 158 18.27 20.08 4.60
N GLY A 159 17.02 20.57 4.57
CA GLY A 159 15.88 19.83 4.00
C GLY A 159 15.41 18.65 4.85
N ALA A 160 15.77 18.62 6.13
CA ALA A 160 15.30 17.62 7.08
C ALA A 160 14.00 18.08 7.77
N PHE A 161 13.32 17.12 8.38
CA PHE A 161 12.08 17.31 9.10
C PHE A 161 12.16 16.54 10.43
N LEU A 162 11.56 17.09 11.48
CA LEU A 162 11.39 16.44 12.77
C LEU A 162 9.99 15.84 12.84
N ALA A 163 9.89 14.51 12.98
CA ALA A 163 8.65 13.79 13.25
C ALA A 163 8.47 13.58 14.77
N LYS A 164 7.35 14.06 15.32
CA LYS A 164 6.98 13.91 16.73
C LYS A 164 6.08 12.67 16.91
N PHE A 165 6.44 11.77 17.81
CA PHE A 165 5.75 10.48 18.02
C PHE A 165 4.82 10.46 19.23
N THR A 166 5.02 11.33 20.21
CA THR A 166 4.31 11.32 21.50
C THR A 166 2.79 11.41 21.36
N GLN A 167 2.27 12.05 20.31
CA GLN A 167 0.83 12.24 20.07
C GLN A 167 0.33 11.63 18.74
N ALA A 168 1.25 11.16 17.89
CA ALA A 168 0.87 10.58 16.60
C ALA A 168 0.38 9.14 16.79
N SER A 169 -0.61 8.70 16.02
CA SER A 169 -0.97 7.28 15.93
C SER A 169 -0.04 6.54 14.97
N VAL A 170 0.01 5.20 15.06
CA VAL A 170 0.64 4.37 14.03
C VAL A 170 -0.07 4.61 12.70
N GLY A 171 0.70 4.78 11.61
CA GLY A 171 0.18 5.13 10.29
C GLY A 171 -0.05 6.63 10.04
N CYS A 172 0.16 7.49 11.06
CA CYS A 172 0.10 8.95 10.89
C CYS A 172 1.05 9.41 9.77
N CYS A 173 0.55 10.31 8.91
CA CYS A 173 1.30 10.86 7.79
C CYS A 173 1.93 12.20 8.19
N TYR A 174 3.26 12.31 8.05
CA TYR A 174 4.03 13.51 8.35
C TYR A 174 4.22 14.40 7.13
N LEU A 175 4.44 13.79 5.98
CA LEU A 175 4.64 14.46 4.69
C LEU A 175 3.91 13.68 3.62
N GLN A 176 3.16 14.36 2.76
CA GLN A 176 2.42 13.77 1.65
C GLN A 176 2.70 14.55 0.37
N TYR A 177 2.94 13.86 -0.72
CA TYR A 177 3.19 14.46 -2.02
C TYR A 177 2.49 13.68 -3.12
N THR A 178 2.20 14.36 -4.22
CA THR A 178 1.58 13.76 -5.40
C THR A 178 2.43 14.06 -6.62
N LEU A 179 2.63 13.04 -7.46
CA LEU A 179 3.37 13.14 -8.71
C LEU A 179 2.44 12.87 -9.89
N PRO A 180 2.41 13.72 -10.92
CA PRO A 180 1.69 13.43 -12.14
C PRO A 180 2.37 12.32 -12.94
N ALA A 181 1.64 11.71 -13.89
CA ALA A 181 2.17 10.68 -14.79
C ALA A 181 3.46 11.09 -15.54
N VAL A 182 3.63 12.38 -15.83
CA VAL A 182 4.84 12.91 -16.49
C VAL A 182 6.07 12.81 -15.59
N ALA A 183 5.89 12.96 -14.27
CA ALA A 183 6.97 12.86 -13.29
C ALA A 183 7.28 11.40 -12.94
N CYS A 184 6.26 10.54 -12.90
CA CYS A 184 6.38 9.12 -12.65
C CYS A 184 5.63 8.32 -13.73
N PRO A 185 6.31 7.89 -14.81
CA PRO A 185 5.67 7.17 -15.91
C PRO A 185 5.11 5.82 -15.45
N PRO A 186 4.19 5.20 -16.22
CA PRO A 186 3.60 3.93 -15.84
C PRO A 186 4.64 2.81 -15.66
N PRO A 187 4.69 2.14 -14.49
CA PRO A 187 5.56 1.00 -14.27
C PRO A 187 5.12 -0.23 -15.08
N LEU A 188 3.82 -0.35 -15.36
CA LEU A 188 3.21 -1.42 -16.14
C LEU A 188 2.20 -0.79 -17.09
N LEU A 189 2.34 -1.07 -18.39
CA LEU A 189 1.32 -0.80 -19.39
C LEU A 189 0.49 -2.07 -19.57
N ALA A 190 -0.82 -1.94 -19.70
CA ALA A 190 -1.69 -3.07 -19.99
C ALA A 190 -2.84 -2.66 -20.90
N GLU A 191 -3.31 -3.63 -21.68
CA GLU A 191 -4.39 -3.49 -22.65
C GLU A 191 -5.34 -4.69 -22.52
N LEU A 192 -6.64 -4.41 -22.45
CA LEU A 192 -7.68 -5.43 -22.37
C LEU A 192 -8.41 -5.51 -23.72
N LEU A 193 -8.33 -6.67 -24.36
CA LEU A 193 -8.95 -6.94 -25.65
C LEU A 193 -10.06 -7.98 -25.48
N VAL A 194 -11.20 -7.71 -26.11
CA VAL A 194 -12.32 -8.64 -26.17
C VAL A 194 -12.54 -9.05 -27.62
N VAL A 195 -12.43 -10.35 -27.88
CA VAL A 195 -12.61 -10.95 -29.21
C VAL A 195 -13.82 -11.89 -29.15
N PRO A 196 -14.96 -11.52 -29.74
CA PRO A 196 -16.10 -12.42 -29.85
C PRO A 196 -15.80 -13.55 -30.83
N GLY A 197 -16.33 -14.74 -30.56
CA GLY A 197 -16.15 -15.92 -31.38
C GLY A 197 -17.26 -16.95 -31.18
N THR A 198 -17.09 -18.10 -31.81
CA THR A 198 -17.97 -19.26 -31.70
C THR A 198 -17.16 -20.47 -31.29
N ASP A 199 -17.78 -21.40 -30.58
CA ASP A 199 -17.14 -22.65 -30.20
C ASP A 199 -16.85 -23.50 -31.45
N PRO A 200 -15.58 -23.82 -31.76
CA PRO A 200 -15.28 -24.68 -32.91
C PRO A 200 -15.81 -26.10 -32.72
N ALA A 201 -16.00 -26.56 -31.49
CA ALA A 201 -16.54 -27.89 -31.19
C ALA A 201 -18.08 -27.93 -31.21
N LYS A 202 -18.74 -26.77 -31.08
CA LYS A 202 -20.21 -26.65 -31.06
C LYS A 202 -20.66 -25.46 -31.91
N PRO A 203 -20.78 -25.64 -33.23
CA PRO A 203 -21.25 -24.59 -34.14
C PRO A 203 -22.59 -24.02 -33.65
N GLY A 204 -22.62 -22.72 -33.36
CA GLY A 204 -23.80 -22.03 -32.85
C GLY A 204 -23.77 -21.66 -31.36
N SER A 205 -22.83 -22.18 -30.56
CA SER A 205 -22.60 -21.66 -29.21
C SER A 205 -21.60 -20.50 -29.22
N TRP A 206 -21.93 -19.43 -28.51
CA TRP A 206 -21.10 -18.24 -28.40
C TRP A 206 -19.94 -18.45 -27.42
N GLN A 207 -18.76 -17.97 -27.81
CA GLN A 207 -17.59 -17.85 -26.93
C GLN A 207 -16.96 -16.46 -27.05
N GLY A 208 -16.52 -15.88 -25.94
CA GLY A 208 -15.76 -14.64 -25.90
C GLY A 208 -14.36 -14.89 -25.40
N LEU A 209 -13.34 -14.51 -26.17
CA LEU A 209 -11.96 -14.49 -25.73
C LEU A 209 -11.65 -13.11 -25.13
N VAL A 210 -11.14 -13.11 -23.91
CA VAL A 210 -10.57 -11.93 -23.25
C VAL A 210 -9.06 -12.11 -23.20
N VAL A 211 -8.33 -11.12 -23.70
CA VAL A 211 -6.86 -11.08 -23.66
C VAL A 211 -6.42 -9.84 -22.92
N LEU A 212 -5.72 -10.01 -21.80
CA LEU A 212 -5.00 -8.93 -21.14
C LEU A 212 -3.53 -9.02 -21.54
N ARG A 213 -3.05 -8.02 -22.28
CA ARG A 213 -1.63 -7.88 -22.64
C ARG A 213 -0.99 -6.92 -21.67
N TYR A 214 0.25 -7.17 -21.27
CA TYR A 214 0.99 -6.25 -20.41
C TYR A 214 2.45 -6.14 -20.82
N VAL A 215 3.05 -4.98 -20.56
CA VAL A 215 4.47 -4.68 -20.78
C VAL A 215 4.98 -3.87 -19.59
N ALA A 216 5.97 -4.39 -18.88
CA ALA A 216 6.64 -3.68 -17.81
C ALA A 216 7.63 -2.65 -18.37
N SER A 217 7.70 -1.47 -17.75
CA SER A 217 8.63 -0.43 -18.20
C SER A 217 10.08 -0.92 -18.08
N PRO A 218 10.95 -0.68 -19.08
CA PRO A 218 12.36 -1.02 -19.00
C PRO A 218 13.12 -0.15 -17.97
N GLN A 219 12.54 0.98 -17.58
CA GLN A 219 13.14 1.92 -16.62
C GLN A 219 12.81 1.57 -15.16
N LEU A 220 12.16 0.44 -14.91
CA LEU A 220 11.83 0.02 -13.56
C LEU A 220 13.08 -0.14 -12.68
N PRO A 221 13.05 0.32 -11.42
CA PRO A 221 14.17 0.19 -10.48
C PRO A 221 14.42 -1.27 -10.02
N GLY A 222 13.52 -2.19 -10.37
CA GLY A 222 13.56 -3.60 -10.02
C GLY A 222 12.35 -4.37 -10.58
N PRO A 223 12.28 -5.69 -10.37
CA PRO A 223 11.14 -6.48 -10.80
C PRO A 223 9.88 -6.15 -9.98
N LEU A 224 8.72 -6.16 -10.64
CA LEU A 224 7.42 -6.14 -9.97
C LEU A 224 7.17 -7.52 -9.35
N LEU A 225 6.64 -7.53 -8.13
CA LEU A 225 6.40 -8.71 -7.32
C LEU A 225 4.91 -8.84 -7.00
N ASP A 226 4.48 -10.07 -6.79
CA ASP A 226 3.13 -10.44 -6.34
C ASP A 226 2.05 -9.77 -7.18
N VAL A 227 2.22 -9.86 -8.51
CA VAL A 227 1.30 -9.22 -9.45
C VAL A 227 0.01 -10.03 -9.47
N VAL A 228 -1.06 -9.43 -8.97
CA VAL A 228 -2.41 -10.02 -8.96
C VAL A 228 -3.24 -9.33 -10.02
N VAL A 229 -3.89 -10.12 -10.86
CA VAL A 229 -4.80 -9.63 -11.89
C VAL A 229 -6.18 -10.20 -11.64
N ASP A 230 -7.09 -9.33 -11.25
CA ASP A 230 -8.50 -9.63 -11.04
C ASP A 230 -9.32 -9.13 -12.23
N LEU A 231 -9.78 -10.05 -13.07
CA LEU A 231 -10.67 -9.77 -14.20
C LEU A 231 -12.13 -10.00 -13.78
N SER A 232 -12.90 -8.93 -13.76
CA SER A 232 -14.35 -8.96 -13.58
C SER A 232 -15.02 -9.13 -14.94
N VAL A 233 -15.91 -10.11 -15.06
CA VAL A 233 -16.70 -10.35 -16.27
C VAL A 233 -18.19 -10.23 -15.98
N PRO A 234 -18.99 -9.81 -16.97
CA PRO A 234 -20.43 -9.69 -16.81
C PRO A 234 -21.11 -11.06 -16.68
N PRO A 235 -22.25 -11.15 -15.98
CA PRO A 235 -22.95 -12.41 -15.73
C PRO A 235 -23.45 -13.11 -17.00
N GLU A 236 -23.64 -12.38 -18.09
CA GLU A 236 -23.98 -12.87 -19.43
C GLU A 236 -22.89 -13.78 -20.02
N ALA A 237 -21.64 -13.60 -19.57
CA ALA A 237 -20.44 -14.34 -20.01
C ALA A 237 -19.77 -15.08 -18.82
N ALA A 238 -20.54 -15.58 -17.86
CA ALA A 238 -20.02 -16.17 -16.62
C ALA A 238 -19.58 -17.64 -16.70
N THR A 239 -19.63 -18.29 -17.87
CA THR A 239 -19.20 -19.68 -18.01
C THR A 239 -17.74 -19.73 -18.42
N LEU A 240 -16.81 -19.92 -17.47
CA LEU A 240 -15.40 -20.05 -17.83
C LEU A 240 -15.14 -21.38 -18.56
N VAL A 241 -14.57 -21.32 -19.76
CA VAL A 241 -14.28 -22.47 -20.60
C VAL A 241 -12.80 -22.86 -20.50
N ARG A 242 -11.91 -21.87 -20.66
CA ARG A 242 -10.45 -22.10 -20.68
C ARG A 242 -9.70 -20.88 -20.20
N THR A 243 -8.55 -21.10 -19.57
CA THR A 243 -7.60 -20.04 -19.20
C THR A 243 -6.18 -20.42 -19.60
N SER A 244 -5.36 -19.40 -19.86
CA SER A 244 -3.92 -19.54 -20.07
C SER A 244 -3.23 -18.24 -19.69
N PRO A 245 -2.32 -18.21 -18.71
CA PRO A 245 -1.98 -19.29 -17.77
C PRO A 245 -3.16 -19.67 -16.85
N SER A 246 -2.98 -20.71 -16.03
CA SER A 246 -3.98 -21.14 -15.05
C SER A 246 -4.35 -20.02 -14.08
N ALA A 247 -5.63 -19.94 -13.73
CA ALA A 247 -6.20 -18.93 -12.84
C ALA A 247 -7.25 -19.52 -11.90
N GLN A 248 -7.58 -18.77 -10.86
CA GLN A 248 -8.66 -19.09 -9.92
C GLN A 248 -9.94 -18.39 -10.35
N TRP A 249 -11.03 -19.15 -10.54
CA TRP A 249 -12.32 -18.64 -10.96
C TRP A 249 -13.32 -18.63 -9.82
N SER A 250 -13.91 -17.48 -9.53
CA SER A 250 -15.02 -17.31 -8.61
C SER A 250 -16.30 -17.10 -9.40
N LYS A 251 -17.15 -18.14 -9.47
CA LYS A 251 -18.43 -18.08 -10.17
C LYS A 251 -19.43 -17.14 -9.48
N GLU A 252 -19.39 -17.05 -8.16
CA GLU A 252 -20.29 -16.19 -7.37
C GLU A 252 -20.00 -14.71 -7.61
N GLN A 253 -18.72 -14.34 -7.71
CA GLN A 253 -18.29 -12.96 -7.92
C GLN A 253 -18.09 -12.62 -9.40
N CYS A 254 -18.26 -13.59 -10.30
CA CYS A 254 -17.92 -13.48 -11.73
C CYS A 254 -16.51 -12.90 -11.95
N GLN A 255 -15.55 -13.37 -11.16
CA GLN A 255 -14.19 -12.84 -11.12
C GLN A 255 -13.14 -13.93 -11.35
N LEU A 256 -12.20 -13.64 -12.23
CA LEU A 256 -11.06 -14.49 -12.56
C LEU A 256 -9.77 -13.87 -12.02
N ARG A 257 -9.00 -14.63 -11.24
CA ARG A 257 -7.75 -14.17 -10.62
C ARG A 257 -6.55 -14.90 -11.19
N TRP A 258 -5.60 -14.16 -11.75
CA TRP A 258 -4.25 -14.63 -12.03
C TRP A 258 -3.26 -14.09 -11.01
N THR A 259 -2.26 -14.90 -10.68
CA THR A 259 -1.11 -14.49 -9.87
C THR A 259 0.16 -14.69 -10.68
N VAL A 260 0.85 -13.60 -10.99
CA VAL A 260 2.15 -13.59 -11.67
C VAL A 260 3.21 -13.19 -10.64
N PRO A 261 4.05 -14.12 -10.16
CA PRO A 261 4.88 -13.89 -8.99
C PRO A 261 5.95 -12.81 -9.22
N ARG A 262 6.43 -12.69 -10.46
CA ARG A 262 7.52 -11.77 -10.81
C ARG A 262 7.42 -11.32 -12.26
N ILE A 263 7.49 -10.02 -12.49
CA ILE A 263 7.64 -9.42 -13.82
C ILE A 263 8.94 -8.61 -13.84
N ALA A 264 9.87 -9.00 -14.72
CA ALA A 264 11.14 -8.29 -14.86
C ALA A 264 10.97 -6.96 -15.63
N PRO A 265 11.88 -5.99 -15.45
CA PRO A 265 11.89 -4.77 -16.27
C PRO A 265 11.92 -5.10 -17.77
N GLY A 266 11.07 -4.45 -18.55
CA GLY A 266 10.95 -4.69 -20.00
C GLY A 266 10.25 -6.00 -20.39
N ALA A 267 9.84 -6.84 -19.44
CA ALA A 267 9.13 -8.08 -19.76
C ALA A 267 7.71 -7.79 -20.25
N ALA A 268 7.26 -8.59 -21.22
CA ALA A 268 5.91 -8.56 -21.75
C ALA A 268 5.24 -9.92 -21.59
N GLY A 269 3.92 -9.94 -21.51
CA GLY A 269 3.15 -11.16 -21.38
C GLY A 269 1.68 -10.99 -21.71
N GLU A 270 0.97 -12.11 -21.77
CA GLU A 270 -0.46 -12.16 -22.10
C GLU A 270 -1.19 -13.13 -21.18
N LEU A 271 -2.35 -12.72 -20.69
CA LEU A 271 -3.29 -13.54 -19.93
C LEU A 271 -4.56 -13.69 -20.76
N ARG A 272 -4.99 -14.93 -20.97
CA ARG A 272 -6.08 -15.27 -21.86
C ARG A 272 -7.16 -16.05 -21.11
N ALA A 273 -8.41 -15.67 -21.30
CA ALA A 273 -9.56 -16.38 -20.77
C ALA A 273 -10.64 -16.50 -21.85
N VAL A 274 -11.19 -17.70 -21.99
CA VAL A 274 -12.31 -17.97 -22.89
C VAL A 274 -13.55 -18.18 -22.04
N PHE A 275 -14.59 -17.41 -22.31
CA PHE A 275 -15.88 -17.47 -21.66
C PHE A 275 -16.94 -17.97 -22.64
N GLY A 276 -17.88 -18.76 -22.14
CA GLY A 276 -19.08 -19.19 -22.84
C GLY A 276 -20.29 -18.39 -22.39
N GLY A 277 -21.30 -18.33 -23.26
CA GLY A 277 -22.54 -17.60 -23.00
C GLY A 277 -23.41 -18.31 -21.98
N LYS A 278 -24.12 -17.53 -21.16
CA LYS A 278 -25.18 -18.08 -20.29
C LYS A 278 -26.34 -18.60 -21.15
N ALA A 279 -26.93 -19.73 -20.75
CA ALA A 279 -28.11 -20.27 -21.44
C ALA A 279 -29.25 -19.24 -21.48
N GLY A 280 -29.89 -19.10 -22.64
CA GLY A 280 -30.95 -18.13 -22.87
C GLY A 280 -30.50 -16.70 -23.19
N VAL A 281 -29.19 -16.41 -23.19
CA VAL A 281 -28.66 -15.09 -23.58
C VAL A 281 -28.23 -15.11 -25.05
N ALA A 282 -28.69 -14.13 -25.82
CA ALA A 282 -28.29 -13.97 -27.22
C ALA A 282 -26.79 -13.64 -27.33
N ALA A 283 -26.13 -14.19 -28.35
CA ALA A 283 -24.70 -13.97 -28.61
C ALA A 283 -24.31 -12.48 -28.73
N ALA A 284 -25.18 -11.67 -29.36
CA ALA A 284 -24.99 -10.23 -29.48
C ALA A 284 -25.03 -9.51 -28.12
N ALA A 285 -25.95 -9.92 -27.23
CA ALA A 285 -26.05 -9.38 -25.88
C ALA A 285 -24.81 -9.75 -25.04
N ALA A 286 -24.36 -11.00 -25.11
CA ALA A 286 -23.15 -11.46 -24.42
C ALA A 286 -21.89 -10.71 -24.92
N THR A 287 -21.74 -10.53 -26.24
CA THR A 287 -20.64 -9.76 -26.83
C THR A 287 -20.65 -8.30 -26.37
N SER A 288 -21.83 -7.67 -26.40
CA SER A 288 -22.00 -6.27 -26.01
C SER A 288 -21.82 -6.04 -24.51
N ALA A 289 -22.19 -7.00 -23.67
CA ALA A 289 -21.93 -6.95 -22.24
C ALA A 289 -20.42 -7.08 -21.98
N LEU A 290 -19.77 -8.10 -22.56
CA LEU A 290 -18.35 -8.36 -22.35
C LEU A 290 -17.47 -7.20 -22.81
N SER A 291 -17.75 -6.62 -23.98
CA SER A 291 -17.01 -5.46 -24.50
C SER A 291 -17.21 -4.16 -23.70
N ARG A 292 -18.29 -4.02 -22.93
CA ARG A 292 -18.57 -2.80 -22.16
C ARG A 292 -18.26 -2.90 -20.68
N GLN A 293 -18.29 -4.10 -20.12
CA GLN A 293 -18.26 -4.33 -18.68
C GLN A 293 -17.04 -5.13 -18.21
N ALA A 294 -16.26 -5.71 -19.12
CA ALA A 294 -15.01 -6.36 -18.73
C ALA A 294 -14.04 -5.31 -18.17
N GLU A 295 -13.58 -5.55 -16.94
CA GLU A 295 -12.62 -4.70 -16.24
C GLU A 295 -11.56 -5.59 -15.59
N ALA A 296 -10.29 -5.27 -15.81
CA ALA A 296 -9.17 -5.91 -15.13
C ALA A 296 -8.57 -4.95 -14.10
N ARG A 297 -8.42 -5.41 -12.86
CA ARG A 297 -7.70 -4.72 -11.80
C ARG A 297 -6.37 -5.42 -11.56
N LEU A 298 -5.28 -4.69 -11.74
CA LEU A 298 -3.92 -5.17 -11.52
C LEU A 298 -3.38 -4.53 -10.25
N LEU A 299 -2.85 -5.36 -9.37
CA LEU A 299 -2.14 -4.96 -8.15
C LEU A 299 -0.72 -5.50 -8.23
N PHE A 300 0.27 -4.72 -7.82
CA PHE A 300 1.65 -5.17 -7.76
C PHE A 300 2.43 -4.42 -6.67
N SER A 301 3.58 -4.97 -6.30
CA SER A 301 4.51 -4.34 -5.37
C SER A 301 5.93 -4.33 -5.93
N LEU A 302 6.79 -3.49 -5.36
CA LEU A 302 8.24 -3.58 -5.55
C LEU A 302 8.90 -4.12 -4.30
N ARG A 303 10.11 -4.67 -4.48
CA ARG A 303 10.97 -5.04 -3.35
C ARG A 303 11.19 -3.82 -2.42
N PRO A 304 11.12 -4.00 -1.10
CA PRO A 304 11.40 -2.93 -0.14
C PRO A 304 12.75 -2.23 -0.39
N GLY A 305 12.80 -0.93 -0.13
CA GLY A 305 14.01 -0.11 -0.31
C GLY A 305 14.25 0.39 -1.74
N LYS A 306 13.30 0.21 -2.65
CA LYS A 306 13.27 0.86 -3.97
C LYS A 306 12.12 1.87 -4.02
N SER A 307 12.28 2.91 -4.84
CA SER A 307 11.27 3.96 -5.09
C SER A 307 10.95 4.00 -6.59
N LEU A 308 9.66 4.20 -6.92
CA LEU A 308 9.21 4.43 -8.30
C LEU A 308 9.51 5.85 -8.76
N SER A 309 9.47 6.83 -7.86
CA SER A 309 9.81 8.22 -8.17
C SER A 309 11.32 8.48 -8.23
N GLY A 310 12.13 7.54 -7.75
CA GLY A 310 13.58 7.65 -7.67
C GLY A 310 14.07 8.52 -6.51
N VAL A 311 13.20 8.85 -5.55
CA VAL A 311 13.60 9.56 -4.33
C VAL A 311 14.33 8.61 -3.39
N GLY A 312 15.24 9.17 -2.60
CA GLY A 312 15.83 8.47 -1.46
C GLY A 312 15.12 8.85 -0.17
N PHE A 313 15.12 7.95 0.81
CA PHE A 313 14.56 8.22 2.13
C PHE A 313 15.55 7.85 3.23
N GLN A 314 15.79 8.80 4.12
CA GLN A 314 16.69 8.62 5.25
C GLN A 314 16.05 9.11 6.55
N VAL A 315 16.41 8.44 7.64
CA VAL A 315 15.93 8.72 9.00
C VAL A 315 17.14 8.83 9.92
N ALA A 316 17.04 9.62 10.98
CA ALA A 316 18.05 9.73 12.03
C ALA A 316 17.34 9.85 13.39
N ALA A 317 18.07 9.62 14.48
CA ALA A 317 17.56 9.94 15.81
C ALA A 317 17.29 11.45 15.93
N ALA A 318 16.48 11.83 16.94
CA ALA A 318 16.10 13.22 17.16
C ALA A 318 17.31 14.14 17.48
N GLU A 319 18.38 13.57 18.04
CA GLU A 319 19.61 14.30 18.37
C GLU A 319 20.26 14.87 17.10
N PRO A 320 20.65 16.17 17.05
CA PRO A 320 21.18 16.81 15.84
C PRO A 320 22.41 16.13 15.24
N GLU A 321 23.26 15.54 16.08
CA GLU A 321 24.51 14.88 15.67
C GLU A 321 24.31 13.46 15.15
N ALA A 322 23.11 12.89 15.33
CA ALA A 322 22.85 11.52 14.90
C ALA A 322 22.94 11.39 13.37
N PRO A 323 23.59 10.33 12.86
CA PRO A 323 23.75 10.15 11.42
C PRO A 323 22.44 9.73 10.75
N PHE A 324 22.22 10.23 9.54
CA PHE A 324 21.13 9.76 8.67
C PHE A 324 21.44 8.38 8.10
N MET A 325 20.51 7.46 8.29
CA MET A 325 20.57 6.09 7.77
C MET A 325 19.46 5.83 6.74
N PRO A 326 19.69 4.96 5.73
CA PRO A 326 18.64 4.54 4.80
C PRO A 326 17.48 3.88 5.54
N ALA A 327 16.26 4.34 5.26
CA ALA A 327 15.06 3.86 5.92
C ALA A 327 14.16 3.04 4.99
N ASN A 328 13.09 2.49 5.57
CA ASN A 328 12.19 1.60 4.83
C ASN A 328 11.38 2.37 3.79
N MET A 329 11.34 1.82 2.58
CA MET A 329 10.50 2.31 1.49
C MET A 329 9.66 1.16 0.96
N GLN A 330 8.36 1.40 0.75
CA GLN A 330 7.43 0.46 0.15
C GLN A 330 6.71 1.12 -1.01
N CYS A 331 6.68 0.43 -2.14
CA CYS A 331 5.98 0.89 -3.32
C CYS A 331 4.95 -0.14 -3.76
N PHE A 332 3.75 0.34 -4.01
CA PHE A 332 2.63 -0.43 -4.51
C PHE A 332 2.11 0.20 -5.79
N GLY A 333 1.42 -0.59 -6.60
CA GLY A 333 0.70 -0.08 -7.73
C GLY A 333 -0.65 -0.71 -7.90
N GLU A 334 -1.60 0.11 -8.33
CA GLU A 334 -2.94 -0.28 -8.70
C GLU A 334 -3.27 0.27 -10.09
N MET A 335 -3.68 -0.60 -11.00
CA MET A 335 -4.13 -0.21 -12.33
C MET A 335 -5.49 -0.81 -12.62
N ARG A 336 -6.40 -0.01 -13.14
CA ARG A 336 -7.69 -0.48 -13.68
C ARG A 336 -7.65 -0.37 -15.19
N VAL A 337 -7.98 -1.45 -15.88
CA VAL A 337 -7.95 -1.55 -17.34
C VAL A 337 -9.35 -1.92 -17.81
N ARG A 338 -9.91 -1.08 -18.67
CA ARG A 338 -11.19 -1.30 -19.34
C ARG A 338 -10.94 -1.43 -20.84
N VAL A 339 -11.90 -2.09 -21.51
CA VAL A 339 -11.96 -2.19 -22.97
C VAL A 339 -12.07 -0.81 -23.59
#